data_AF-A0A9C7RLJ1-F1
#
_entry.id   AF-A0A9C7RLJ1-F1
#
_cell.length_a   1.000
_cell.length_b   1.000
_cell.length_c   1.000
_cell.angle_alpha   90.00
_cell.angle_beta   90.00
_cell.angle_gamma   90.00
#
_symmetry.space_group_name_H-M   'P 1'
#
loop_
_entity.id
_entity.type
_entity.pdbx_description
1 polymer ?
#
loop_
_entity_poly.entity_id
_entity_poly.type
_entity_poly.pdbx_seq_one_letter_code
_entity_poly.pdbx_strand_id
1 'polypeptide(L)'
;MSRWRISKSKAIELREWALEKSGVKKFLDSLPELPKKGEIKPGLYVSYEIDERELDGEIDWPDIGVAWVYAILPDGKREYLGEVRAYNWETVWLCTKEHDEIDNAEEWWMQIKESYEKLKKREEKGFLKRIK
;
A
#
# COMPACT_ATOMS: atom_id res chain seq x y z
N MET A 1 23.56 16.08 8.52
CA MET A 1 23.34 14.79 9.21
C MET A 1 21.99 14.89 9.87
N SER A 2 21.01 14.13 9.37
CA SER A 2 19.69 14.05 10.01
C SER A 2 19.85 13.57 11.45
N ARG A 3 19.03 14.11 12.35
CA ARG A 3 19.06 13.80 13.79
C ARG A 3 18.27 12.54 14.13
N TRP A 4 17.41 12.07 13.22
CA TRP A 4 16.43 11.01 13.46
C TRP A 4 16.50 9.95 12.37
N ARG A 5 17.23 8.87 12.66
CA ARG A 5 17.35 7.71 11.77
C ARG A 5 16.75 6.49 12.45
N ILE A 6 15.84 5.82 11.76
CA ILE A 6 15.32 4.52 12.19
C ILE A 6 16.10 3.40 11.50
N SER A 7 16.47 2.37 12.24
CA SER A 7 17.11 1.19 11.65
C SER A 7 16.08 0.36 10.88
N LYS A 8 16.52 -0.41 9.89
CA LYS A 8 15.64 -1.32 9.14
C LYS A 8 14.89 -2.30 10.05
N SER A 9 15.54 -2.83 11.08
CA SER A 9 14.91 -3.70 12.08
C SER A 9 13.79 -2.98 12.84
N LYS A 10 14.03 -1.75 13.30
CA LYS A 10 13.01 -0.94 13.95
C LYS A 10 11.86 -0.58 13.02
N ALA A 11 12.13 -0.34 11.74
CA ALA A 11 11.07 -0.10 10.75
C ALA A 11 10.21 -1.34 10.50
N ILE A 12 10.78 -2.55 10.60
CA ILE A 12 10.02 -3.80 10.58
C ILE A 12 9.13 -3.93 11.82
N GLU A 13 9.65 -3.64 13.01
CA GLU A 13 8.86 -3.62 14.26
C GLU A 13 7.73 -2.59 14.20
N LEU A 14 8.00 -1.39 13.64
CA LEU A 14 6.99 -0.35 13.43
C LEU A 14 5.90 -0.83 12.47
N ARG A 15 6.26 -1.52 11.39
CA ARG A 15 5.30 -2.12 10.45
C ARG A 15 4.39 -3.12 11.16
N GLU A 16 4.94 -4.06 11.92
CA GLU A 16 4.14 -5.07 12.62
C GLU A 16 3.15 -4.41 13.58
N TRP A 17 3.63 -3.45 14.38
CA TRP A 17 2.78 -2.64 15.25
C TRP A 17 1.68 -1.92 14.49
N ALA A 18 2.00 -1.25 13.38
CA ALA A 18 1.04 -0.44 12.62
C ALA A 18 -0.04 -1.30 11.96
N LEU A 19 0.33 -2.47 11.42
CA LEU A 19 -0.61 -3.42 10.82
C LEU A 19 -1.58 -4.00 11.85
N GLU A 20 -1.11 -4.27 13.06
CA GLU A 20 -1.95 -4.72 14.17
C GLU A 20 -2.83 -3.59 14.70
N LYS A 21 -2.24 -2.42 14.98
CA LYS A 21 -2.92 -1.26 15.55
C LYS A 21 -4.04 -0.72 14.67
N SER A 22 -3.83 -0.69 13.36
CA SER A 22 -4.84 -0.24 12.39
C SER A 22 -5.94 -1.27 12.13
N GLY A 23 -5.70 -2.56 12.40
CA GLY A 23 -6.65 -3.63 12.10
C GLY A 23 -6.71 -4.04 10.63
N VAL A 24 -5.85 -3.49 9.77
CA VAL A 24 -5.80 -3.82 8.33
C VAL A 24 -5.22 -5.21 8.04
N LYS A 25 -4.48 -5.80 8.99
CA LYS A 25 -3.82 -7.09 8.84
C LYS A 25 -4.76 -8.19 8.31
N LYS A 26 -6.00 -8.25 8.81
CA LYS A 26 -7.01 -9.23 8.36
C LYS A 26 -7.36 -9.14 6.87
N PHE A 27 -7.23 -7.96 6.27
CA PHE A 27 -7.46 -7.76 4.85
C PHE A 27 -6.20 -8.08 4.03
N LEU A 28 -5.03 -7.63 4.51
CA LEU A 28 -3.77 -7.83 3.83
C LEU A 28 -3.28 -9.29 3.85
N ASP A 29 -3.56 -10.05 4.92
CA ASP A 29 -3.25 -11.48 5.01
C ASP A 29 -3.94 -12.31 3.90
N SER A 30 -5.01 -11.79 3.29
CA SER A 30 -5.71 -12.44 2.17
C SER A 30 -5.06 -12.17 0.80
N LEU A 31 -4.11 -11.25 0.73
CA LEU A 31 -3.46 -10.84 -0.51
C LEU A 31 -2.12 -11.54 -0.69
N PRO A 32 -1.76 -11.93 -1.93
CA PRO A 32 -0.39 -12.33 -2.24
C PRO A 32 0.57 -11.14 -2.10
N GLU A 33 1.78 -11.42 -1.61
CA GLU A 33 2.87 -10.44 -1.65
C GLU A 33 3.27 -10.16 -3.11
N LEU A 34 3.56 -8.89 -3.41
CA LEU A 34 3.97 -8.45 -4.74
C LEU A 34 5.32 -9.08 -5.11
N PRO A 35 5.40 -9.91 -6.17
CA PRO A 35 6.65 -10.54 -6.57
C PRO A 35 7.68 -9.50 -7.04
N LYS A 36 8.95 -9.67 -6.62
CA LYS A 36 10.06 -8.80 -7.06
C LYS A 36 10.54 -9.09 -8.49
N LYS A 37 10.25 -10.29 -9.01
CA LYS A 37 10.70 -10.76 -10.33
C LYS A 37 9.65 -11.69 -10.95
N GLY A 38 9.67 -11.77 -12.28
CA GLY A 38 8.82 -12.68 -13.05
C GLY A 38 7.53 -12.03 -13.55
N GLU A 39 6.75 -12.83 -14.28
CA GLU A 39 5.42 -12.43 -14.76
C GLU A 39 4.42 -12.47 -13.62
N ILE A 40 3.71 -11.35 -13.41
CA ILE A 40 2.76 -11.20 -12.31
C ILE A 40 1.35 -11.30 -12.88
N LYS A 41 0.55 -12.23 -12.35
CA LYS A 41 -0.83 -12.40 -12.78
C LYS A 41 -1.69 -11.20 -12.36
N PRO A 42 -2.71 -10.82 -13.14
CA PRO A 42 -3.63 -9.76 -12.74
C PRO A 42 -4.30 -10.05 -11.40
N GLY A 43 -4.45 -9.03 -10.57
CA GLY A 43 -4.96 -9.19 -9.21
C GLY A 43 -4.57 -8.06 -8.26
N LEU A 44 -4.99 -8.19 -7.01
CA LEU A 44 -4.55 -7.33 -5.90
C LEU A 44 -3.35 -7.96 -5.20
N TYR A 45 -2.36 -7.13 -4.87
CA TYR A 45 -1.14 -7.53 -4.20
C TYR A 45 -0.79 -6.53 -3.11
N VAL A 46 -0.07 -7.01 -2.09
CA VAL A 46 0.52 -6.17 -1.05
C VAL A 46 2.03 -6.16 -1.16
N SER A 47 2.66 -5.01 -0.99
CA SER A 47 4.11 -4.89 -0.78
C SER A 47 4.35 -4.44 0.64
N TYR A 48 5.32 -5.06 1.32
CA TYR A 48 5.79 -4.65 2.64
C TYR A 48 7.23 -4.09 2.60
N GLU A 49 7.68 -3.69 1.41
CA GLU A 49 9.04 -3.20 1.15
C GLU A 49 9.24 -1.79 1.71
N ILE A 50 9.94 -1.68 2.83
CA ILE A 50 10.29 -0.41 3.45
C ILE A 50 11.25 0.38 2.54
N ASP A 51 10.89 1.62 2.20
CA ASP A 51 11.74 2.53 1.45
C ASP A 51 12.86 3.07 2.36
N GLU A 52 14.11 2.76 2.02
CA GLU A 52 15.27 3.15 2.82
C GLU A 52 15.47 4.67 2.88
N ARG A 53 14.89 5.42 1.94
CA ARG A 53 14.91 6.90 1.93
C ARG A 53 14.03 7.50 3.02
N GLU A 54 12.93 6.84 3.37
CA GLU A 54 12.03 7.30 4.44
C GLU A 54 12.69 7.15 5.82
N LEU A 55 13.73 6.32 5.94
CA LEU A 55 14.39 6.04 7.21
C LEU A 55 15.29 7.17 7.72
N ASP A 56 15.64 8.14 6.87
CA ASP A 56 16.57 9.22 7.22
C ASP A 56 15.88 10.48 7.76
N GLY A 57 14.54 10.47 7.92
CA GLY A 57 13.76 11.45 8.70
C GLY A 57 14.26 12.89 8.58
N GLU A 58 14.07 13.52 7.42
CA GLU A 58 14.81 14.73 7.05
C GLU A 58 14.62 15.93 8.01
N ILE A 59 13.49 16.00 8.75
CA ILE A 59 13.17 17.07 9.71
C ILE A 59 12.33 16.55 10.89
N ASP A 60 11.29 15.77 10.59
CA ASP A 60 10.44 15.05 11.54
C ASP A 60 10.78 13.55 11.53
N TRP A 61 10.40 12.79 12.57
CA TRP A 61 10.63 11.34 12.59
C TRP A 61 10.14 10.66 11.30
N PRO A 62 10.79 9.58 10.84
CA PRO A 62 10.37 8.81 9.67
C PRO A 62 8.86 8.49 9.66
N ASP A 63 8.16 9.01 8.66
CA ASP A 63 6.79 8.63 8.29
C ASP A 63 6.88 7.55 7.21
N ILE A 64 6.92 6.29 7.68
CA ILE A 64 7.27 5.14 6.87
C ILE A 64 6.02 4.53 6.27
N GLY A 65 5.99 4.32 4.96
CA GLY A 65 5.05 3.39 4.35
C GLY A 65 5.35 1.96 4.83
N VAL A 66 4.39 1.33 5.50
CA VAL A 66 4.58 0.01 6.10
C VAL A 66 3.90 -1.09 5.28
N ALA A 67 2.92 -0.75 4.47
CA ALA A 67 2.31 -1.64 3.48
C ALA A 67 1.72 -0.84 2.32
N TRP A 68 1.90 -1.30 1.09
CA TRP A 68 1.31 -0.71 -0.12
C TRP A 68 0.45 -1.73 -0.84
N VAL A 69 -0.75 -1.35 -1.25
CA VAL A 69 -1.65 -2.18 -2.04
C VAL A 69 -1.60 -1.74 -3.50
N TYR A 70 -1.36 -2.71 -4.37
CA TYR A 70 -1.29 -2.52 -5.81
C TYR A 70 -2.31 -3.41 -6.54
N ALA A 71 -2.86 -2.87 -7.62
CA ALA A 71 -3.53 -3.66 -8.65
C ALA A 71 -2.55 -3.96 -9.79
N ILE A 72 -2.51 -5.22 -10.21
CA ILE A 72 -1.87 -5.64 -11.46
C ILE A 72 -2.98 -5.86 -12.48
N LEU A 73 -2.91 -5.11 -13.57
CA LEU A 73 -3.88 -5.15 -14.66
C LEU A 73 -3.50 -6.23 -15.70
N PRO A 74 -4.44 -6.65 -16.59
CA PRO A 74 -4.19 -7.65 -17.62
C PRO A 74 -3.05 -7.34 -18.59
N ASP A 75 -2.74 -6.06 -18.80
CA ASP A 75 -1.60 -5.60 -19.62
C ASP A 75 -0.27 -5.60 -18.85
N GLY A 76 -0.26 -6.08 -17.60
CA GLY A 76 0.90 -6.09 -16.71
C GLY A 76 1.14 -4.77 -15.98
N LYS A 77 0.31 -3.74 -16.20
CA LYS A 77 0.47 -2.45 -15.54
C LYS A 77 0.18 -2.55 -14.05
N ARG A 78 1.06 -1.95 -13.25
CA ARG A 78 0.90 -1.78 -11.80
C ARG A 78 0.24 -0.44 -11.48
N GLU A 79 -0.86 -0.48 -10.75
CA GLU A 79 -1.58 0.70 -10.27
C GLU A 79 -1.55 0.73 -8.74
N TYR A 80 -1.14 1.86 -8.17
CA TYR A 80 -1.21 2.12 -6.74
C TYR A 80 -2.66 2.39 -6.30
N LEU A 81 -3.10 1.75 -5.22
CA LEU A 81 -4.46 1.91 -4.69
C LEU A 81 -4.48 2.57 -3.30
N GLY A 82 -3.52 2.26 -2.45
CA GLY A 82 -3.44 2.79 -1.10
C GLY A 82 -2.28 2.21 -0.32
N GLU A 83 -2.03 2.78 0.84
CA GLU A 83 -0.95 2.37 1.73
C GLU A 83 -1.34 2.57 3.19
N VAL A 84 -0.58 1.92 4.06
CA VAL A 84 -0.59 2.14 5.50
C VAL A 84 0.73 2.83 5.81
N ARG A 85 0.67 3.99 6.46
CA ARG A 85 1.85 4.75 6.88
C ARG A 85 1.90 4.81 8.40
N ALA A 86 3.09 4.83 8.95
CA ALA A 86 3.28 4.81 10.39
C ALA A 86 4.35 5.82 10.82
N TYR A 87 4.02 6.56 11.87
CA TYR A 87 4.91 7.53 12.49
C TYR A 87 5.12 7.18 13.96
N ASN A 88 6.38 6.88 14.29
CA ASN A 88 6.90 6.81 15.65
C ASN A 88 6.09 5.99 16.68
N TRP A 89 5.43 4.89 16.28
CA TRP A 89 4.53 4.11 17.17
C TRP A 89 3.40 4.94 17.82
N GLU A 90 3.10 6.10 17.27
CA GLU A 90 2.09 7.03 17.78
C GLU A 90 0.89 7.07 16.85
N THR A 91 1.14 7.20 15.56
CA THR A 91 0.11 7.43 14.55
C THR A 91 0.22 6.42 13.42
N VAL A 92 -0.94 5.99 12.92
CA VAL A 92 -1.07 5.21 11.70
C VAL A 92 -2.02 5.96 10.77
N TRP A 93 -1.59 6.20 9.54
CA TRP A 93 -2.45 6.73 8.49
C TRP A 93 -2.83 5.64 7.50
N LEU A 94 -4.13 5.59 7.20
CA LEU A 94 -4.68 4.72 6.19
C LEU A 94 -4.96 5.56 4.95
N CYS A 95 -4.05 5.51 3.99
CA CYS A 95 -4.12 6.36 2.80
C CYS A 95 -4.63 5.55 1.61
N THR A 96 -5.39 6.19 0.74
CA THR A 96 -5.73 5.70 -0.59
C THR A 96 -5.23 6.70 -1.61
N LYS A 97 -5.40 6.40 -2.89
CA LYS A 97 -5.11 7.37 -3.96
C LYS A 97 -5.92 8.68 -3.85
N GLU A 98 -7.08 8.65 -3.20
CA GLU A 98 -8.02 9.78 -3.15
C GLU A 98 -8.07 10.46 -1.76
N HIS A 99 -7.60 9.79 -0.70
CA HIS A 99 -7.69 10.26 0.68
C HIS A 99 -6.41 9.95 1.45
N ASP A 100 -5.86 10.93 2.14
CA ASP A 100 -4.60 10.78 2.89
C ASP A 100 -4.82 10.23 4.31
N GLU A 101 -6.06 10.21 4.80
CA GLU A 101 -6.41 9.67 6.12
C GLU A 101 -7.84 9.11 6.10
N ILE A 102 -7.96 7.81 6.33
CA ILE A 102 -9.25 7.13 6.50
C ILE A 102 -9.32 6.61 7.94
N ASP A 103 -10.44 6.87 8.60
CA ASP A 103 -10.60 6.68 10.05
C ASP A 103 -10.55 5.21 10.50
N ASN A 104 -10.84 4.26 9.61
CA ASN A 104 -10.92 2.83 9.97
C ASN A 104 -10.54 1.90 8.81
N ALA A 105 -10.13 0.68 9.18
CA ALA A 105 -9.63 -0.33 8.24
C ALA A 105 -10.70 -0.85 7.28
N GLU A 106 -11.96 -0.98 7.74
CA GLU A 106 -13.08 -1.46 6.91
C GLU A 106 -13.36 -0.52 5.75
N GLU A 107 -13.43 0.77 6.04
CA GLU A 107 -13.65 1.82 5.05
C GLU A 107 -12.46 1.92 4.10
N TRP A 108 -11.24 1.92 4.63
CA TRP A 108 -10.03 1.92 3.82
C TRP A 108 -10.00 0.75 2.83
N TRP A 109 -10.33 -0.45 3.30
CA TRP A 109 -10.39 -1.63 2.47
C TRP A 109 -11.53 -1.59 1.44
N MET A 110 -12.68 -1.02 1.81
CA MET A 110 -13.80 -0.80 0.89
C MET A 110 -13.37 0.11 -0.27
N GLN A 111 -12.72 1.23 0.02
CA GLN A 111 -12.25 2.17 -1.00
C GLN A 111 -11.20 1.55 -1.93
N ILE A 112 -10.30 0.71 -1.41
CA ILE A 112 -9.34 -0.05 -2.24
C ILE A 112 -10.07 -0.98 -3.22
N LYS A 113 -11.04 -1.75 -2.73
CA LYS A 113 -11.82 -2.66 -3.59
C LYS A 113 -12.61 -1.91 -4.65
N GLU A 114 -13.23 -0.79 -4.28
CA GLU A 114 -13.95 0.06 -5.24
C GLU A 114 -13.02 0.61 -6.32
N SER A 115 -11.84 1.08 -5.92
CA SER A 115 -10.82 1.57 -6.85
C SER A 115 -10.37 0.47 -7.81
N TYR A 116 -10.15 -0.74 -7.32
CA TYR A 116 -9.81 -1.89 -8.16
C TYR A 116 -10.92 -2.26 -9.15
N GLU A 117 -12.18 -2.30 -8.71
CA GLU A 117 -13.32 -2.57 -9.60
C GLU A 117 -13.53 -1.47 -10.65
N LYS A 118 -13.27 -0.20 -10.30
CA LYS A 118 -13.25 0.91 -11.27
C LYS A 118 -12.16 0.71 -12.32
N LEU A 119 -10.97 0.24 -11.94
CA LEU A 119 -9.88 -0.05 -12.87
C LEU A 119 -10.24 -1.20 -13.82
N LYS A 120 -10.76 -2.32 -13.30
CA LYS A 120 -11.21 -3.45 -14.14
C LYS A 120 -12.22 -3.03 -15.20
N LYS A 121 -13.25 -2.26 -14.80
CA LYS A 121 -14.26 -1.75 -15.73
C LYS A 121 -13.69 -0.80 -16.79
N ARG A 122 -12.65 -0.02 -16.46
CA ARG A 122 -11.96 0.86 -17.43
C ARG A 122 -11.18 0.04 -18.45
N GLU A 123 -10.46 -0.99 -18.00
CA GLU A 123 -9.71 -1.88 -18.88
C GLU A 123 -10.62 -2.68 -19.81
N GLU A 124 -11.73 -3.23 -19.30
CA GLU A 124 -12.74 -3.91 -20.13
C GLU A 124 -13.28 -3.00 -21.24
N LYS A 125 -13.62 -1.75 -20.90
CA LYS A 125 -14.07 -0.75 -21.88
C LYS A 125 -12.97 -0.36 -22.87
N GLY A 126 -11.72 -0.25 -22.40
CA GLY A 126 -10.55 0.02 -23.22
C GLY A 126 -10.31 -1.10 -24.23
N PHE A 127 -10.39 -2.35 -23.79
CA PHE A 127 -10.26 -3.53 -24.64
C PHE A 127 -11.35 -3.58 -25.71
N LEU A 128 -12.63 -3.42 -25.32
CA LEU A 128 -13.76 -3.40 -26.25
C LEU A 128 -13.67 -2.30 -27.33
N LYS A 129 -12.98 -1.19 -27.03
CA LYS A 129 -12.72 -0.12 -28.01
C LYS A 129 -11.58 -0.43 -28.98
N ARG A 130 -10.61 -1.29 -28.61
CA ARG A 130 -9.46 -1.63 -29.46
C ARG A 130 -9.76 -2.72 -30.49
N ILE A 131 -10.84 -3.48 -30.29
CA ILE A 131 -11.26 -4.58 -31.18
C ILE A 131 -12.40 -4.20 -32.14
N LYS A 132 -12.84 -2.94 -32.11
CA LYS A 132 -13.81 -2.35 -33.05
C LYS A 132 -13.09 -1.41 -33.99
#